data_AF-A0A8T3PNC6-F1
#
_entry.id   AF-A0A8T3PNC6-F1
#
_cell.length_a   1.000
_cell.length_b   1.000
_cell.length_c   1.000
_cell.angle_alpha   90.00
_cell.angle_beta   90.00
_cell.angle_gamma   90.00
#
_symmetry.space_group_name_H-M   'P 1'
#
loop_
_entity.id
_entity.type
_entity.pdbx_description
1 polymer ?
#
loop_
_entity_poly.entity_id
_entity_poly.type
_entity_poly.pdbx_seq_one_letter_code
_entity_poly.pdbx_strand_id
1 'polypeptide(L)'
;MSGLAAQIEEALEAITSLDEDRILRGLLTVIQATLRTNWFQRGPNGERKFHLALKLDPGLIPKLPRPIPMFEAFVCSADVEAVHLRGGQVARGGIRWSDRREDFRTEVLGLMKAQRVKNVVIVPVGAKGGFIVKRPPGAGGREALHQMGVHLLPDLHPRAPGHNR
;
A
#
# COMPACT_ATOMS: atom_id res chain seq x y z
N MET A 1 21.19 -17.75 15.95
CA MET A 1 20.10 -17.45 14.99
C MET A 1 20.67 -17.51 13.57
N SER A 2 20.64 -18.67 12.90
CA SER A 2 21.14 -18.77 11.51
C SER A 2 19.98 -18.59 10.53
N GLY A 3 19.77 -17.36 10.07
CA GLY A 3 18.79 -17.03 9.04
C GLY A 3 19.25 -15.81 8.24
N LEU A 4 18.75 -15.67 7.01
CA LEU A 4 19.12 -14.57 6.11
C LEU A 4 18.96 -13.19 6.75
N ALA A 5 17.93 -12.99 7.59
CA ALA A 5 17.73 -11.75 8.32
C ALA A 5 18.89 -11.42 9.27
N ALA A 6 19.39 -12.40 10.03
CA ALA A 6 20.51 -12.20 10.93
C ALA A 6 21.82 -11.90 10.17
N GLN A 7 22.02 -12.51 9.00
CA GLN A 7 23.16 -12.20 8.13
C GLN A 7 23.10 -10.78 7.58
N ILE A 8 21.90 -10.31 7.21
CA ILE A 8 21.70 -8.93 6.78
C ILE A 8 21.97 -7.99 7.95
N GLU A 9 21.43 -8.26 9.14
CA GLU A 9 21.66 -7.44 10.33
C GLU A 9 23.14 -7.33 10.68
N GLU A 10 23.88 -8.44 10.65
CA GLU A 10 25.34 -8.46 10.84
C GLU A 10 26.07 -7.62 9.79
N ALA A 11 25.67 -7.69 8.52
CA ALA A 11 26.24 -6.86 7.47
C ALA A 11 25.94 -5.36 7.67
N LEU A 12 24.81 -5.01 8.29
CA LEU A 12 24.46 -3.63 8.61
C LEU A 12 25.32 -3.06 9.75
N GLU A 13 25.81 -3.88 10.68
CA GLU A 13 26.71 -3.44 11.75
C GLU A 13 28.05 -2.89 11.23
N ALA A 14 28.45 -3.27 10.01
CA ALA A 14 29.67 -2.76 9.37
C ALA A 14 29.51 -1.35 8.76
N ILE A 15 28.29 -0.78 8.76
CA ILE A 15 28.03 0.53 8.16
C ILE A 15 28.45 1.63 9.14
N THR A 16 29.33 2.51 8.67
CA THR A 16 29.85 3.63 9.46
C THR A 16 29.01 4.91 9.35
N SER A 17 28.26 5.06 8.24
CA SER A 17 27.38 6.20 8.00
C SER A 17 26.02 5.98 8.68
N LEU A 18 25.69 6.84 9.65
CA LEU A 18 24.41 6.79 10.37
C LEU A 18 23.19 6.92 9.45
N ASP A 19 23.29 7.74 8.40
CA ASP A 19 22.20 7.94 7.45
C ASP A 19 21.98 6.68 6.60
N GLU A 20 23.05 6.03 6.14
CA GLU A 20 22.97 4.79 5.37
C GLU A 20 22.41 3.65 6.23
N ASP A 21 22.90 3.49 7.46
CA ASP A 21 22.40 2.49 8.41
C ASP A 21 20.90 2.67 8.63
N ARG A 22 20.46 3.91 8.89
CA ARG A 22 19.05 4.23 9.09
C ARG A 22 18.20 3.90 7.86
N ILE A 23 18.67 4.21 6.66
CA ILE A 23 17.95 3.93 5.41
C ILE A 23 17.82 2.42 5.21
N LEU A 24 18.93 1.68 5.35
CA LEU A 24 18.97 0.25 5.07
C LEU A 24 18.19 -0.57 6.11
N ARG A 25 18.27 -0.22 7.40
CA ARG A 25 17.40 -0.81 8.44
C ARG A 25 15.93 -0.48 8.21
N GLY A 26 15.64 0.73 7.73
CA GLY A 26 14.30 1.11 7.30
C GLY A 26 13.76 0.22 6.19
N LEU A 27 14.57 -0.04 5.16
CA LEU A 27 14.23 -0.94 4.05
C LEU A 27 14.01 -2.38 4.55
N LEU A 28 14.91 -2.90 5.38
CA LEU A 28 14.76 -4.23 5.97
C LEU A 28 13.46 -4.35 6.77
N THR A 29 13.11 -3.33 7.55
CA THR A 29 11.87 -3.29 8.33
C THR A 29 10.64 -3.37 7.42
N VAL A 30 10.63 -2.63 6.29
CA VAL A 30 9.51 -2.67 5.34
C VAL A 30 9.42 -4.04 4.65
N ILE A 31 10.56 -4.66 4.32
CA ILE A 31 10.61 -6.02 3.77
C ILE A 31 10.02 -7.02 4.78
N GLN A 32 10.45 -6.98 6.04
CA GLN A 32 9.94 -7.84 7.10
C GLN A 32 8.45 -7.60 7.42
N ALA A 33 7.98 -6.35 7.26
CA ALA A 33 6.57 -5.99 7.42
C ALA A 33 5.68 -6.43 6.23
N THR A 34 6.25 -6.97 5.15
CA THR A 34 5.49 -7.42 3.98
C THR A 34 4.82 -8.77 4.24
N LEU A 35 3.49 -8.77 4.26
CA LEU A 35 2.64 -9.94 4.46
C LEU A 35 2.37 -10.72 3.18
N ARG A 36 2.21 -10.03 2.04
CA ARG A 36 1.92 -10.64 0.72
C ARG A 36 2.47 -9.78 -0.40
N THR A 37 2.78 -10.42 -1.53
CA THR A 37 3.16 -9.76 -2.77
C THR A 37 2.49 -10.41 -3.99
N ASN A 38 2.19 -9.62 -5.02
CA ASN A 38 1.71 -10.13 -6.31
C ASN A 38 2.85 -10.53 -7.26
N TRP A 39 4.12 -10.38 -6.86
CA TRP A 39 5.29 -10.57 -7.72
C TRP A 39 5.33 -11.93 -8.44
N PHE A 40 4.85 -12.98 -7.79
CA PHE A 40 4.82 -14.34 -8.33
C PHE A 40 3.54 -14.67 -9.12
N GLN A 41 2.56 -13.75 -9.14
CA GLN A 41 1.33 -13.94 -9.88
C GLN A 41 1.53 -13.60 -11.36
N ARG A 42 0.88 -14.38 -12.23
CA ARG A 42 0.83 -14.13 -13.67
C ARG A 42 -0.57 -13.66 -14.07
N GLY A 43 -0.63 -12.85 -15.12
CA GLY A 43 -1.88 -12.45 -15.75
C GLY A 43 -2.52 -13.59 -16.53
N PRO A 44 -3.73 -13.37 -17.11
CA PRO A 44 -4.46 -14.37 -17.88
C PRO A 44 -3.65 -15.01 -19.02
N ASN A 45 -2.75 -14.24 -19.62
CA ASN A 45 -1.92 -14.68 -20.75
C ASN A 45 -0.57 -15.29 -20.31
N GLY A 46 -0.38 -15.57 -19.01
CA GLY A 46 0.88 -16.07 -18.47
C GLY A 46 1.96 -15.00 -18.28
N GLU A 47 1.75 -13.76 -18.73
CA GLU A 47 2.68 -12.65 -18.55
C GLU A 47 2.77 -12.17 -17.10
N ARG A 48 3.88 -11.54 -16.73
CA ARG A 48 3.99 -10.87 -15.43
C ARG A 48 3.07 -9.65 -15.39
N LYS A 49 2.52 -9.35 -14.21
CA LYS A 49 1.80 -8.08 -14.00
C LYS A 49 2.77 -6.92 -14.18
N PHE A 50 2.30 -5.82 -14.79
CA PHE A 50 3.09 -4.62 -15.02
C PHE A 50 3.26 -3.74 -13.76
N HIS A 51 2.70 -4.17 -12.63
CA HIS A 51 2.71 -3.47 -11.36
C HIS A 51 3.05 -4.42 -10.20
N LEU A 52 3.73 -3.87 -9.20
CA LEU A 52 4.01 -4.54 -7.94
C LEU A 52 2.96 -4.13 -6.92
N ALA A 53 2.41 -5.11 -6.20
CA ALA A 53 1.53 -4.91 -5.06
C ALA A 53 2.11 -5.57 -3.83
N LEU A 54 2.20 -4.82 -2.74
CA LEU A 54 2.65 -5.28 -1.43
C LEU A 54 1.54 -5.06 -0.42
N LYS A 55 1.23 -6.10 0.36
CA LYS A 55 0.40 -5.96 1.56
C LYS A 55 1.33 -5.88 2.75
N LEU A 56 1.26 -4.80 3.51
CA LEU A 56 2.10 -4.53 4.67
C LEU A 56 1.30 -4.68 5.96
N ASP A 57 2.02 -4.99 7.04
CA ASP A 57 1.63 -4.73 8.43
C ASP A 57 2.31 -3.44 8.91
N PRO A 58 1.62 -2.29 8.87
CA PRO A 58 2.19 -1.02 9.33
C PRO A 58 2.54 -1.03 10.83
N GLY A 59 2.00 -1.95 11.63
CA GLY A 59 2.30 -2.08 13.06
C GLY A 59 3.75 -2.46 13.34
N LEU A 60 4.44 -3.07 12.37
CA LEU A 60 5.84 -3.45 12.46
C LEU A 60 6.80 -2.32 12.03
N ILE A 61 6.28 -1.22 11.47
CA ILE A 61 7.10 -0.12 10.95
C ILE A 61 7.15 1.01 12.01
N PRO A 62 8.35 1.35 12.54
CA PRO A 62 8.48 2.36 13.56
C PRO A 62 8.22 3.77 13.02
N LYS A 63 7.82 4.69 13.90
CA LYS A 63 7.67 6.14 13.62
C LYS A 63 6.62 6.50 12.55
N LEU A 64 5.68 5.61 12.25
CA LEU A 64 4.55 5.95 11.38
C LEU A 64 3.56 6.94 12.05
N PRO A 65 2.94 7.83 11.28
CA PRO A 65 1.92 8.75 11.80
C PRO A 65 0.68 7.99 12.30
N ARG A 66 0.08 8.48 13.39
CA ARG A 66 -1.16 7.92 13.94
C ARG A 66 -2.39 8.44 13.16
N PRO A 67 -3.47 7.64 13.03
CA PRO A 67 -3.62 6.28 13.50
C PRO A 67 -2.86 5.27 12.63
N ILE A 68 -2.29 4.22 13.22
CA ILE A 68 -1.64 3.15 12.45
C ILE A 68 -2.73 2.23 11.88
N PRO A 69 -2.86 2.08 10.55
CA PRO A 69 -3.77 1.11 9.95
C PRO A 69 -3.37 -0.31 10.30
N MET A 70 -4.34 -1.23 10.41
CA MET A 70 -4.06 -2.66 10.55
C MET A 70 -3.39 -3.23 9.29
N PHE A 71 -3.81 -2.74 8.11
CA PHE A 71 -3.20 -3.15 6.85
C PHE A 71 -3.04 -1.95 5.91
N GLU A 72 -1.95 -1.97 5.16
CA GLU A 72 -1.75 -1.14 3.98
C GLU A 72 -1.54 -2.05 2.77
N ALA A 73 -2.35 -1.88 1.73
CA ALA A 73 -2.02 -2.39 0.41
C ALA A 73 -1.37 -1.25 -0.38
N PHE A 74 -0.14 -1.43 -0.81
CA PHE A 74 0.62 -0.49 -1.64
C PHE A 74 0.77 -1.07 -3.04
N VAL A 75 0.53 -0.27 -4.07
CA VAL A 75 0.75 -0.65 -5.47
C VAL A 75 1.61 0.40 -6.15
N CYS A 76 2.60 -0.06 -6.92
CA CYS A 76 3.45 0.78 -7.74
C CYS A 76 3.57 0.19 -9.16
N SER A 77 3.38 1.04 -10.16
CA SER A 77 3.62 0.77 -11.58
C SER A 77 4.37 1.94 -12.23
N ALA A 78 4.67 1.91 -13.52
CA ALA A 78 5.26 3.07 -14.20
C ALA A 78 4.32 4.29 -14.24
N ASP A 79 3.01 4.07 -14.23
CA ASP A 79 2.00 5.11 -14.47
C ASP A 79 1.23 5.52 -13.22
N VAL A 80 1.14 4.66 -12.22
CA VAL A 80 0.28 4.85 -11.06
C VAL A 80 1.00 4.41 -9.79
N GLU A 81 0.73 5.12 -8.71
CA GLU A 81 1.04 4.67 -7.36
C GLU A 81 -0.22 4.77 -6.51
N ALA A 82 -0.51 3.74 -5.72
CA ALA A 82 -1.75 3.64 -4.99
C ALA A 82 -1.56 3.04 -3.60
N VAL A 83 -2.40 3.45 -2.66
CA VAL A 83 -2.52 2.86 -1.34
C VAL A 83 -3.96 2.55 -0.98
N HIS A 84 -4.16 1.54 -0.16
CA HIS A 84 -5.42 1.27 0.49
C HIS A 84 -5.21 0.91 1.95
N LEU A 85 -5.64 1.80 2.84
CA LEU A 85 -5.46 1.70 4.28
C LEU A 85 -6.72 1.11 4.92
N ARG A 86 -6.54 0.18 5.85
CA ARG A 86 -7.63 -0.49 6.57
C ARG A 86 -7.38 -0.48 8.06
N GLY A 87 -8.37 0.00 8.83
CA GLY A 87 -8.31 0.01 10.29
C GLY A 87 -8.63 -1.34 10.97
N GLY A 88 -9.03 -2.37 10.22
CA GLY A 88 -9.29 -3.70 10.77
C GLY A 88 -9.64 -4.77 9.73
N GLN A 89 -9.88 -5.99 10.22
CA GLN A 89 -10.21 -7.18 9.41
C GLN A 89 -11.50 -7.03 8.61
N VAL A 90 -12.47 -6.27 9.13
CA VAL A 90 -13.68 -5.87 8.43
C VAL A 90 -13.72 -4.35 8.44
N ALA A 91 -13.56 -3.72 7.28
CA ALA A 91 -13.51 -2.27 7.12
C ALA A 91 -14.13 -1.87 5.78
N ARG A 92 -14.74 -0.69 5.69
CA ARG A 92 -15.36 -0.17 4.45
C ARG A 92 -14.80 1.18 4.06
N GLY A 93 -14.62 1.37 2.76
CA GLY A 93 -14.08 2.59 2.19
C GLY A 93 -13.86 2.46 0.68
N GLY A 94 -14.17 3.52 -0.06
CA GLY A 94 -13.88 3.61 -1.49
C GLY A 94 -12.48 4.15 -1.79
N ILE A 95 -12.08 4.08 -3.06
CA ILE A 95 -10.84 4.66 -3.59
C ILE A 95 -11.10 6.04 -4.18
N ARG A 96 -10.10 6.91 -4.16
CA ARG A 96 -10.13 8.21 -4.85
C ARG A 96 -8.83 8.50 -5.61
N TRP A 97 -8.91 9.28 -6.66
CA TRP A 97 -7.73 9.91 -7.24
C TRP A 97 -7.28 11.09 -6.35
N SER A 98 -5.98 11.35 -6.31
CA SER A 98 -5.35 12.50 -5.68
C SER A 98 -4.41 13.18 -6.67
N ASP A 99 -4.44 14.51 -6.69
CA ASP A 99 -3.49 15.38 -7.38
C ASP A 99 -2.27 15.73 -6.51
N ARG A 100 -2.28 15.35 -5.22
CA ARG A 100 -1.22 15.63 -4.25
C ARG A 100 -0.11 14.61 -4.27
N ARG A 101 0.69 14.61 -5.34
CA ARG A 101 1.75 13.60 -5.57
C ARG A 101 2.68 13.39 -4.37
N GLU A 102 3.09 14.46 -3.71
CA GLU A 102 4.10 14.44 -2.65
C GLU A 102 3.59 13.86 -1.32
N ASP A 103 2.28 13.97 -1.02
CA ASP A 103 1.73 13.62 0.29
C ASP A 103 0.38 12.87 0.26
N PHE A 104 0.02 12.27 -0.88
CA PHE A 104 -1.25 11.55 -1.06
C PHE A 104 -1.46 10.45 0.00
N ARG A 105 -0.40 9.78 0.49
CA ARG A 105 -0.53 8.75 1.54
C ARG A 105 -1.02 9.35 2.86
N THR A 106 -0.49 10.51 3.25
CA THR A 106 -0.96 11.27 4.43
C THR A 106 -2.40 11.75 4.23
N GLU A 107 -2.72 12.20 3.02
CA GLU A 107 -4.08 12.59 2.64
C GLU A 107 -5.08 11.44 2.78
N VAL A 108 -4.73 10.25 2.30
CA VAL A 108 -5.54 9.02 2.39
C VAL A 108 -5.70 8.57 3.83
N LEU A 109 -4.65 8.69 4.65
CA LEU A 109 -4.71 8.41 6.08
C LEU A 109 -5.72 9.33 6.80
N GLY A 110 -5.69 10.62 6.50
CA GLY A 110 -6.66 11.59 7.02
C GLY A 110 -8.11 11.22 6.64
N LEU A 111 -8.34 10.77 5.41
CA LEU A 111 -9.65 10.31 4.99
C LEU A 111 -10.08 8.99 5.64
N MET A 112 -9.17 8.03 5.83
CA MET A 112 -9.48 6.80 6.57
C MET A 112 -9.94 7.13 8.00
N LYS A 113 -9.25 8.07 8.66
CA LYS A 113 -9.63 8.57 9.99
C LYS A 113 -11.04 9.18 9.97
N ALA A 114 -11.37 9.98 8.96
CA ALA A 114 -12.70 10.57 8.81
C ALA A 114 -13.81 9.53 8.52
N GLN A 115 -13.50 8.47 7.77
CA GLN A 115 -14.45 7.38 7.49
C GLN A 115 -14.91 6.63 8.74
N ARG A 116 -14.08 6.60 9.79
CA ARG A 116 -14.44 5.96 11.06
C ARG A 116 -15.67 6.58 11.69
N VAL A 117 -15.81 7.91 11.64
CA VAL A 117 -16.98 8.61 12.21
C VAL A 117 -18.24 8.32 11.41
N LYS A 118 -18.14 8.26 10.07
CA LYS A 118 -19.29 8.06 9.18
C LYS A 118 -19.85 6.64 9.25
N ASN A 119 -18.98 5.65 9.39
CA ASN A 119 -19.37 4.25 9.30
C ASN A 119 -19.58 3.57 10.66
N VAL A 120 -19.38 4.26 11.78
CA VAL A 120 -19.33 3.67 13.13
C VAL A 120 -20.55 2.81 13.49
N VAL A 121 -21.73 3.16 12.96
CA VAL A 121 -22.98 2.43 13.19
C VAL A 121 -23.02 1.08 12.47
N ILE A 122 -22.25 0.91 11.39
CA ILE A 122 -22.26 -0.28 10.52
C ILE A 122 -20.97 -1.10 10.67
N VAL A 123 -19.81 -0.44 10.70
CA VAL A 123 -18.49 -1.06 10.87
C VAL A 123 -17.63 -0.13 11.72
N PRO A 124 -17.07 -0.60 12.86
CA PRO A 124 -16.40 0.25 13.84
C PRO A 124 -15.08 0.86 13.34
N VAL A 125 -14.55 0.34 12.22
CA VAL A 125 -13.26 0.76 11.66
C VAL A 125 -13.40 1.14 10.18
N GLY A 126 -12.72 2.23 9.80
CA GLY A 126 -12.73 2.77 8.44
C GLY A 126 -11.68 2.11 7.53
N ALA A 127 -11.91 2.18 6.23
CA ALA A 127 -10.89 2.00 5.21
C ALA A 127 -10.89 3.21 4.27
N LYS A 128 -9.78 3.43 3.57
CA LYS A 128 -9.74 4.36 2.45
C LYS A 128 -8.62 3.99 1.49
N GLY A 129 -8.92 4.04 0.20
CA GLY A 129 -7.91 4.01 -0.84
C GLY A 129 -7.68 5.37 -1.48
N GLY A 130 -6.48 5.56 -2.00
CA GLY A 130 -6.19 6.64 -2.92
C GLY A 130 -5.01 6.34 -3.82
N PHE A 131 -4.92 7.04 -4.93
CA PHE A 131 -3.84 6.86 -5.90
C PHE A 131 -3.53 8.17 -6.61
N ILE A 132 -2.33 8.21 -7.17
CA ILE A 132 -1.84 9.27 -8.05
C ILE A 132 -1.59 8.71 -9.44
N VAL A 133 -1.65 9.58 -10.45
CA VAL A 133 -1.23 9.25 -11.82
C VAL A 133 0.08 9.99 -12.09
N LYS A 134 1.14 9.25 -12.38
CA LYS A 134 2.49 9.76 -12.62
C LYS A 134 2.66 10.30 -14.04
N ARG A 135 1.92 9.71 -14.99
CA ARG A 135 1.90 10.08 -16.41
C ARG A 135 0.45 10.24 -16.88
N PRO A 136 -0.17 11.42 -16.69
CA PRO A 136 -1.56 11.63 -17.04
C PRO A 136 -1.76 11.54 -18.58
N PRO A 137 -2.89 10.98 -19.06
CA PRO A 137 -3.19 10.94 -20.47
C PRO A 137 -3.50 12.35 -20.98
N GLY A 138 -3.14 12.63 -22.24
CA GLY A 138 -3.39 13.94 -22.87
C GLY A 138 -4.87 14.26 -23.12
N ALA A 139 -5.76 13.26 -23.07
CA ALA A 139 -7.20 13.39 -23.27
C ALA A 139 -7.99 12.51 -22.29
N GLY A 140 -9.30 12.76 -22.15
CA GLY A 140 -10.22 11.94 -21.33
C GLY A 140 -10.42 12.41 -19.87
N GLY A 141 -9.73 13.48 -19.45
CA GLY A 141 -10.01 14.19 -18.20
C GLY A 141 -9.98 13.32 -16.93
N ARG A 142 -10.81 13.68 -15.94
CA ARG A 142 -10.86 13.00 -14.63
C ARG A 142 -11.27 11.53 -14.71
N GLU A 143 -12.10 11.17 -15.68
CA GLU A 143 -12.57 9.79 -15.84
C GLU A 143 -11.44 8.88 -16.32
N ALA A 144 -10.64 9.32 -17.29
CA ALA A 144 -9.46 8.57 -17.74
C ALA A 144 -8.46 8.36 -16.59
N LEU A 145 -8.20 9.40 -15.80
CA LEU A 145 -7.37 9.30 -14.59
C LEU A 145 -7.94 8.29 -13.59
N HIS A 146 -9.27 8.30 -13.41
CA HIS A 146 -9.92 7.35 -12.52
C HIS A 146 -9.70 5.91 -12.96
N GLN A 147 -9.91 5.62 -14.24
CA GLN A 147 -9.79 4.27 -14.79
C GLN A 147 -8.37 3.71 -14.68
N MET A 148 -7.34 4.54 -14.83
CA MET A 148 -5.94 4.12 -14.66
C MET A 148 -5.67 3.55 -13.26
N GLY A 149 -6.23 4.17 -12.21
CA GLY A 149 -6.08 3.68 -10.84
C GLY A 149 -7.00 2.50 -10.52
N VAL A 150 -8.22 2.51 -11.04
CA VAL A 150 -9.25 1.48 -10.78
C VAL A 150 -8.82 0.11 -11.30
N HIS A 151 -8.07 0.03 -12.40
CA HIS A 151 -7.56 -1.24 -12.91
C HIS A 151 -6.68 -2.00 -11.89
N LEU A 152 -6.05 -1.29 -10.95
CA LEU A 152 -5.17 -1.88 -9.92
C LEU A 152 -5.93 -2.36 -8.68
N LEU A 153 -7.26 -2.14 -8.61
CA LEU A 153 -8.11 -2.52 -7.48
C LEU A 153 -8.03 -3.99 -7.06
N PRO A 154 -7.94 -4.98 -7.96
CA PRO A 154 -7.89 -6.38 -7.56
C PRO A 154 -6.74 -6.70 -6.61
N ASP A 155 -5.61 -5.98 -6.74
CA ASP A 155 -4.44 -6.17 -5.88
C ASP A 155 -4.43 -5.21 -4.68
N LEU A 156 -5.16 -4.08 -4.74
CA LEU A 156 -5.43 -3.22 -3.58
C LEU A 156 -6.45 -3.83 -2.61
N HIS A 157 -7.30 -4.72 -3.12
CA HIS A 157 -8.35 -5.39 -2.37
C HIS A 157 -8.51 -6.84 -2.86
N PRO A 158 -7.52 -7.72 -2.57
CA PRO A 158 -7.64 -9.12 -2.95
C PRO A 158 -8.89 -9.66 -2.25
N ARG A 159 -9.90 -10.03 -3.05
CA ARG A 159 -11.10 -10.69 -2.54
C ARG A 159 -10.66 -11.90 -1.72
N ALA A 160 -11.32 -12.14 -0.60
CA ALA A 160 -11.17 -13.43 0.06
C ALA A 160 -11.54 -14.53 -0.96
N PRO A 161 -10.76 -15.63 -1.05
CA PRO A 161 -11.17 -16.75 -1.89
C PRO A 161 -12.58 -17.20 -1.46
N GLY A 162 -13.53 -17.27 -2.41
CA GLY A 162 -14.90 -17.74 -2.17
C GLY A 162 -16.03 -16.70 -2.23
N HIS A 163 -15.78 -15.43 -2.59
CA HIS A 163 -16.85 -14.46 -2.88
C HIS A 163 -17.00 -14.23 -4.40
N ASN A 164 -17.77 -15.11 -5.05
CA ASN A 164 -18.40 -14.81 -6.33
C ASN A 164 -19.71 -14.03 -6.07
N ARG A 165 -19.90 -12.94 -6.79
CA ARG A 165 -21.25 -12.49 -7.15
C ARG A 165 -21.51 -12.96 -8.56
#